data_AF-A0A9P1EYD3-F1
#
_entry.id   AF-A0A9P1EYD3-F1
#
_cell.length_a   1.000
_cell.length_b   1.000
_cell.length_c   1.000
_cell.angle_alpha   90.00
_cell.angle_beta   90.00
_cell.angle_gamma   90.00
#
_symmetry.space_group_name_H-M   'P 1'
#
loop_
_entity.id
_entity.type
_entity.pdbx_description
1 polymer ?
#
loop_
_entity_poly.entity_id
_entity_poly.type
_entity_poly.pdbx_seq_one_letter_code
_entity_poly.pdbx_strand_id
1 'polypeptide(L)'
;MKKPTDYSMLWRTTQLKMTLMGTFEFSRLIVADVTLSIFLYHFVSPEIDWTVDEFWKNTGHVADNLNGTITWLRSNPAGLKLNTPVNETLAWFFTYHIYLWTTFIGFLRSDTFFRVIFYSLLAGFSTFGALIYDFSQIFFLHFNCFDAYATKLCHLCYHTLTVLWSIVRGKKWNPLRERKDTVILDTRQQFLATSLFVILLFIFPTILVYFLVFRGLRSLVSAVQRGLFAFATWPFQLYYLDENVKLLNGDFDY
;
A
#
# COMPACT_ATOMS: atom_id res chain seq x y z
N MET A 1 -17.86 18.35 0.83
CA MET A 1 -16.55 17.66 0.73
C MET A 1 -16.17 17.53 -0.73
N LYS A 2 -15.27 18.38 -1.23
CA LYS A 2 -14.67 18.20 -2.58
C LYS A 2 -13.93 16.87 -2.56
N LYS A 3 -14.22 15.97 -3.52
CA LYS A 3 -13.39 14.78 -3.75
C LYS A 3 -11.93 15.22 -3.83
N PRO A 4 -10.99 14.59 -3.11
CA PRO A 4 -9.57 14.84 -3.39
C PRO A 4 -9.37 14.43 -4.84
N THR A 5 -8.94 15.36 -5.67
CA THR A 5 -8.77 15.14 -7.09
C THR A 5 -7.69 14.07 -7.32
N ASP A 6 -8.00 13.08 -8.17
CA ASP A 6 -7.17 11.94 -8.59
C ASP A 6 -5.91 12.34 -9.38
N TYR A 7 -5.19 13.38 -8.96
CA TYR A 7 -3.98 13.83 -9.62
C TYR A 7 -2.74 13.33 -8.90
N SER A 8 -1.68 13.06 -9.68
CA SER A 8 -0.37 12.69 -9.17
C SER A 8 0.17 13.72 -8.17
N MET A 9 1.01 13.26 -7.26
CA MET A 9 1.58 14.13 -6.24
C MET A 9 2.38 15.26 -6.88
N LEU A 10 3.13 14.96 -7.95
CA LEU A 10 3.85 15.95 -8.74
C LEU A 10 2.92 17.08 -9.20
N TRP A 11 1.79 16.74 -9.82
CA TRP A 11 0.84 17.74 -10.32
C TRP A 11 0.34 18.65 -9.20
N ARG A 12 0.01 18.06 -8.04
CA ARG A 12 -0.43 18.82 -6.86
C ARG A 12 0.65 19.77 -6.37
N THR A 13 1.90 19.33 -6.27
CA THR A 13 3.01 20.19 -5.82
C THR A 13 3.25 21.35 -6.78
N THR A 14 3.22 21.11 -8.10
CA THR A 14 3.41 22.15 -9.11
C THR A 14 2.29 23.19 -9.07
N GLN A 15 1.04 22.75 -8.97
CA GLN A 15 -0.12 23.65 -8.89
C GLN A 15 -0.10 24.51 -7.61
N LEU A 16 0.25 23.90 -6.47
CA LEU A 16 0.37 24.63 -5.21
C LEU A 16 1.51 25.65 -5.24
N LYS A 17 2.66 25.30 -5.83
CA LYS A 17 3.76 26.25 -6.05
C LYS A 17 3.29 27.45 -6.87
N MET A 18 2.62 27.23 -7.99
CA MET A 18 2.11 28.31 -8.85
C MET A 18 1.10 29.21 -8.12
N THR A 19 0.21 28.63 -7.31
CA THR A 19 -0.84 29.38 -6.61
C THR A 19 -0.28 30.24 -5.47
N LEU A 20 0.68 29.72 -4.71
CA LEU A 20 1.19 30.37 -3.50
C LEU A 20 2.41 31.27 -3.75
N MET A 21 3.03 31.20 -4.94
CA MET A 21 4.20 32.01 -5.32
C MET A 21 3.98 33.52 -5.19
N GLY A 22 2.72 33.99 -5.25
CA GLY A 22 2.38 35.40 -5.06
C GLY A 22 2.52 35.91 -3.61
N THR A 23 2.70 35.02 -2.62
CA THR A 23 2.86 35.42 -1.22
C THR A 23 4.34 35.52 -0.84
N PHE A 24 4.70 36.56 -0.08
CA PHE A 24 6.08 36.79 0.34
C PHE A 24 6.62 35.66 1.23
N GLU A 25 5.81 35.19 2.18
CA GLU A 25 6.20 34.13 3.12
C GLU A 25 6.46 32.79 2.43
N PHE A 26 5.62 32.42 1.46
CA PHE A 26 5.82 31.18 0.71
C PHE A 26 7.03 31.28 -0.23
N SER A 27 7.29 32.46 -0.80
CA SER A 27 8.47 32.67 -1.67
C SER A 27 9.79 32.36 -0.96
N ARG A 28 9.90 32.69 0.33
CA ARG A 28 11.08 32.35 1.16
C ARG A 28 11.26 30.83 1.30
N LEU A 29 10.16 30.10 1.47
CA LEU A 29 10.17 28.63 1.55
C LEU A 29 10.55 27.99 0.21
N ILE A 30 10.13 28.55 -0.92
CA ILE A 30 10.58 28.08 -2.25
C ILE A 30 12.10 28.28 -2.41
N VAL A 31 12.64 29.43 -1.98
CA VAL A 31 14.10 29.65 -2.03
C VAL A 31 14.83 28.62 -1.17
N ALA A 32 14.32 28.32 0.03
CA ALA A 32 14.86 27.25 0.87
C ALA A 32 14.76 25.86 0.19
N ASP A 33 13.66 25.57 -0.49
CA ASP A 33 13.43 24.32 -1.24
C ASP A 33 14.41 24.11 -2.40
N VAL A 34 14.69 25.19 -3.15
CA VAL A 34 15.62 25.16 -4.28
C VAL A 34 17.08 25.16 -3.80
N THR A 35 17.42 25.90 -2.75
CA THR A 35 18.78 25.87 -2.19
C THR A 35 19.13 24.50 -1.61
N LEU A 36 18.21 23.89 -0.86
CA LEU A 36 18.35 22.52 -0.38
C LEU A 36 18.51 21.52 -1.54
N SER A 37 17.75 21.70 -2.62
CA SER A 37 17.80 20.78 -3.76
C SER A 37 19.08 20.89 -4.57
N ILE A 38 19.63 22.10 -4.75
CA ILE A 38 20.93 22.32 -5.40
C ILE A 38 22.05 21.69 -4.56
N PHE A 39 22.01 21.87 -3.23
CA PHE A 39 22.97 21.23 -2.32
C PHE A 39 22.94 19.70 -2.47
N LEU A 40 21.75 19.10 -2.43
CA LEU A 40 21.58 17.66 -2.61
C LEU A 40 22.00 17.18 -4.00
N TYR A 41 21.73 17.96 -5.05
CA TYR A 41 22.15 17.65 -6.41
C TYR A 41 23.68 17.51 -6.49
N HIS A 42 24.43 18.48 -5.96
CA HIS A 42 25.89 18.41 -5.94
C HIS A 42 26.43 17.28 -5.07
N PHE A 43 25.76 16.96 -3.97
CA PHE A 43 26.16 15.87 -3.08
C PHE A 43 25.95 14.49 -3.72
N VAL A 44 24.82 14.27 -4.39
CA VAL A 44 24.44 12.96 -4.95
C VAL A 44 24.97 12.76 -6.39
N SER A 45 25.17 13.82 -7.16
CA SER A 45 25.58 13.73 -8.57
C SER A 45 26.83 12.87 -8.83
N PRO A 46 27.89 12.88 -7.99
CA PRO A 46 29.08 12.06 -8.22
C PRO A 46 28.82 10.55 -8.10
N GLU A 47 27.81 10.15 -7.33
CA GLU A 47 27.52 8.76 -6.97
C GLU A 47 26.17 8.28 -7.52
N ILE A 48 25.59 8.99 -8.51
CA ILE A 48 24.25 8.67 -9.00
C ILE A 48 24.16 7.28 -9.63
N ASP A 49 25.15 6.89 -10.41
CA ASP A 49 25.18 5.57 -11.05
C ASP A 49 25.28 4.46 -10.00
N TRP A 50 26.14 4.64 -8.99
CA TRP A 50 26.24 3.72 -7.86
C TRP A 50 24.92 3.63 -7.07
N THR A 51 24.28 4.77 -6.80
CA THR A 51 23.01 4.84 -6.06
C THR A 51 21.90 4.09 -6.80
N VAL A 52 21.81 4.26 -8.12
CA VAL A 52 20.82 3.56 -8.95
C VAL A 52 21.09 2.06 -8.96
N ASP A 53 22.35 1.64 -9.11
CA ASP A 53 22.71 0.22 -9.13
C ASP A 53 22.45 -0.45 -7.77
N GLU A 54 22.73 0.25 -6.68
CA GLU A 54 22.44 -0.20 -5.32
C GLU A 54 20.94 -0.29 -5.04
N PHE A 55 20.14 0.66 -5.53
CA PHE A 55 18.68 0.57 -5.48
C PHE A 55 18.16 -0.69 -6.19
N TRP A 56 18.73 -1.03 -7.35
CA TRP A 56 18.35 -2.21 -8.11
C TRP A 56 18.75 -3.53 -7.45
N LYS A 57 19.93 -3.59 -6.82
CA LYS A 57 20.34 -4.74 -6.00
C LYS A 57 19.40 -4.95 -4.83
N ASN A 58 19.08 -3.87 -4.10
CA ASN A 58 18.13 -3.93 -2.98
C ASN A 58 16.72 -4.34 -3.43
N THR A 59 16.29 -3.92 -4.62
CA THR A 59 15.03 -4.39 -5.22
C THR A 59 15.03 -5.90 -5.44
N GLY A 60 16.15 -6.48 -5.90
CA GLY A 60 16.33 -7.92 -6.00
C GLY A 60 16.22 -8.62 -4.63
N HIS A 61 16.90 -8.09 -3.61
CA HIS A 61 16.81 -8.63 -2.26
C HIS A 61 15.40 -8.58 -1.68
N VAL A 62 14.60 -7.54 -1.98
CA VAL A 62 13.18 -7.49 -1.60
C VAL A 62 12.40 -8.62 -2.25
N ALA A 63 12.63 -8.91 -3.54
CA ALA A 63 11.98 -10.02 -4.24
C ALA A 63 12.33 -11.37 -3.58
N ASP A 64 13.61 -11.58 -3.27
CA ASP A 64 14.11 -12.81 -2.63
C ASP A 64 13.53 -12.99 -1.22
N ASN A 65 13.49 -11.91 -0.43
CA ASN A 65 12.91 -11.93 0.92
C ASN A 65 11.40 -12.22 0.89
N LEU A 66 10.67 -11.72 -0.12
CA LEU A 66 9.25 -12.04 -0.30
C LEU A 66 9.06 -13.51 -0.67
N ASN A 67 9.86 -14.04 -1.58
CA ASN A 67 9.84 -15.48 -1.91
C ASN A 67 10.22 -16.35 -0.71
N GLY A 68 11.18 -15.91 0.10
CA GLY A 68 11.54 -16.54 1.38
C GLY A 68 10.38 -16.54 2.37
N THR A 69 9.65 -15.43 2.48
CA THR A 69 8.45 -15.30 3.32
C THR A 69 7.35 -16.28 2.88
N ILE A 70 7.10 -16.38 1.57
CA ILE A 70 6.13 -17.35 1.04
C ILE A 70 6.58 -18.79 1.29
N THR A 71 7.87 -19.07 1.12
CA THR A 71 8.43 -20.41 1.40
C THR A 71 8.29 -20.77 2.89
N TRP A 72 8.52 -19.80 3.77
CA TRP A 72 8.29 -19.96 5.20
C TRP A 72 6.81 -20.25 5.51
N LEU A 73 5.87 -19.51 4.88
CA LEU A 73 4.43 -19.78 4.99
C LEU A 73 4.06 -21.18 4.47
N ARG A 74 4.68 -21.63 3.38
CA ARG A 74 4.50 -22.98 2.82
C ARG A 74 4.94 -24.06 3.82
N SER A 75 6.02 -23.82 4.57
CA SER A 75 6.64 -24.79 5.49
C SER A 75 5.99 -24.92 6.89
N ASN A 76 4.74 -24.48 7.08
CA ASN A 76 4.04 -24.38 8.37
C ASN A 76 4.65 -23.33 9.32
N PRO A 77 4.20 -22.07 9.26
CA PRO A 77 4.78 -20.97 10.04
C PRO A 77 4.56 -21.19 11.54
N ALA A 78 5.60 -20.95 12.34
CA ALA A 78 5.56 -21.07 13.80
C ALA A 78 5.01 -22.43 14.33
N GLY A 79 5.17 -23.51 13.56
CA GLY A 79 4.65 -24.83 13.91
C GLY A 79 3.14 -25.00 13.73
N LEU A 80 2.44 -23.98 13.21
CA LEU A 80 1.02 -24.07 12.90
C LEU A 80 0.83 -24.93 11.65
N LYS A 81 0.26 -26.12 11.82
CA LYS A 81 -0.04 -27.02 10.70
C LYS A 81 -1.18 -26.44 9.86
N LEU A 82 -0.79 -25.85 8.72
CA LEU A 82 -1.74 -25.27 7.78
C LEU A 82 -2.35 -26.35 6.88
N ASN A 83 -3.47 -26.02 6.26
CA ASN A 83 -4.09 -26.89 5.28
C ASN A 83 -3.19 -26.96 4.03
N THR A 84 -2.55 -28.11 3.80
CA THR A 84 -1.53 -28.25 2.75
C THR A 84 -2.03 -27.89 1.34
N PRO A 85 -3.18 -28.40 0.84
CA PRO A 85 -3.65 -28.05 -0.50
C PRO A 85 -3.88 -26.54 -0.71
N VAL A 86 -4.48 -25.88 0.28
CA VAL A 86 -4.74 -24.44 0.20
C VAL A 86 -3.45 -23.64 0.36
N ASN A 87 -2.59 -24.03 1.29
CA ASN A 87 -1.31 -23.37 1.52
C ASN A 87 -0.43 -23.41 0.26
N GLU A 88 -0.35 -24.57 -0.39
CA GLU A 88 0.35 -24.71 -1.67
C GLU A 88 -0.24 -23.79 -2.73
N THR A 89 -1.56 -23.84 -2.93
CA THR A 89 -2.24 -23.02 -3.95
C THR A 89 -2.00 -21.53 -3.73
N LEU A 90 -2.08 -21.04 -2.49
CA LEU A 90 -1.80 -19.65 -2.15
C LEU A 90 -0.33 -19.30 -2.38
N ALA A 91 0.60 -20.17 -1.97
CA ALA A 91 2.03 -19.95 -2.19
C ALA A 91 2.35 -19.84 -3.68
N TRP A 92 1.82 -20.73 -4.53
CA TRP A 92 1.95 -20.65 -5.99
C TRP A 92 1.38 -19.34 -6.54
N PHE A 93 0.18 -18.96 -6.11
CA PHE A 93 -0.48 -17.72 -6.54
C PHE A 93 0.35 -16.48 -6.22
N PHE A 94 0.81 -16.31 -4.97
CA PHE A 94 1.58 -15.12 -4.58
C PHE A 94 2.99 -15.12 -5.18
N THR A 95 3.64 -16.28 -5.31
CA THR A 95 4.94 -16.39 -5.99
C THR A 95 4.84 -15.95 -7.45
N TYR A 96 3.77 -16.36 -8.14
CA TYR A 96 3.52 -15.93 -9.51
C TYR A 96 3.33 -14.40 -9.62
N HIS A 97 2.69 -13.77 -8.64
CA HIS A 97 2.57 -12.32 -8.64
C HIS A 97 3.88 -11.59 -8.35
N ILE A 98 4.78 -12.16 -7.53
CA ILE A 98 6.16 -11.63 -7.39
C ILE A 98 6.87 -11.69 -8.74
N TYR A 99 6.74 -12.80 -9.48
CA TYR A 99 7.30 -12.91 -10.83
C TYR A 99 6.75 -11.83 -11.79
N LEU A 100 5.44 -11.60 -11.79
CA LEU A 100 4.83 -10.53 -12.59
C LEU A 100 5.36 -9.14 -12.19
N TRP A 101 5.48 -8.88 -10.90
CA TRP A 101 5.99 -7.60 -10.40
C TRP A 101 7.46 -7.39 -10.76
N THR A 102 8.34 -8.38 -10.53
CA THR A 102 9.75 -8.28 -10.91
C THR A 102 9.93 -8.06 -12.40
N THR A 103 9.13 -8.72 -13.24
CA THR A 103 9.12 -8.50 -14.70
C THR A 103 8.67 -7.07 -15.04
N PHE A 104 7.57 -6.60 -14.43
CA PHE A 104 7.04 -5.25 -14.64
C PHE A 104 8.04 -4.16 -14.23
N ILE A 105 8.65 -4.30 -13.06
CA ILE A 105 9.66 -3.37 -12.54
C ILE A 105 10.95 -3.43 -13.37
N GLY A 106 11.29 -4.57 -13.97
CA GLY A 106 12.38 -4.68 -14.92
C GLY A 106 12.26 -3.69 -16.08
N PHE A 107 11.05 -3.38 -16.55
CA PHE A 107 10.83 -2.34 -17.57
C PHE A 107 11.07 -0.90 -17.06
N LEU A 108 10.91 -0.67 -15.75
CA LEU A 108 11.20 0.63 -15.13
C LEU A 108 12.70 0.84 -14.88
N ARG A 109 13.55 -0.17 -15.10
CA ARG A 109 15.02 -0.07 -15.10
C ARG A 109 15.54 0.60 -16.38
N SER A 110 14.96 1.74 -16.74
CA SER A 110 15.49 2.59 -17.80
C SER A 110 16.34 3.70 -17.20
N ASP A 111 17.56 3.88 -17.71
CA ASP A 111 18.46 4.97 -17.30
C ASP A 111 17.79 6.34 -17.46
N THR A 112 17.02 6.53 -18.54
CA THR A 112 16.27 7.77 -18.78
C THR A 112 15.26 8.09 -17.68
N PHE A 113 14.63 7.07 -17.09
CA PHE A 113 13.64 7.24 -16.04
C PHE A 113 14.29 7.81 -14.76
N PHE A 114 15.42 7.26 -14.34
CA PHE A 114 16.14 7.75 -13.16
C PHE A 114 16.77 9.12 -13.38
N ARG A 115 17.25 9.41 -14.60
CA ARG A 115 17.72 10.76 -14.93
C ARG A 115 16.61 11.80 -14.80
N VAL A 116 15.37 11.49 -15.23
CA VAL A 116 14.23 12.40 -15.04
C VAL A 116 13.93 12.64 -13.56
N ILE A 117 13.94 11.58 -12.74
CA ILE A 117 13.78 11.73 -11.30
C ILE A 117 14.92 12.58 -10.73
N PHE A 118 16.17 12.30 -11.07
CA PHE A 118 17.32 13.03 -10.56
C PHE A 118 17.32 14.51 -10.95
N TYR A 119 17.08 14.83 -12.23
CA TYR A 119 17.02 16.22 -12.70
C TYR A 119 15.86 17.03 -12.12
N SER A 120 14.82 16.37 -11.60
CA SER A 120 13.75 17.09 -10.89
C SER A 120 14.23 17.82 -9.62
N LEU A 121 15.41 17.47 -9.08
CA LEU A 121 16.07 18.26 -8.03
C LEU A 121 16.33 19.71 -8.45
N LEU A 122 16.53 19.98 -9.75
CA LEU A 122 16.69 21.36 -10.24
C LEU A 122 15.41 22.20 -10.06
N ALA A 123 14.24 21.54 -9.97
CA ALA A 123 12.95 22.19 -9.75
C ALA A 123 12.54 22.28 -8.25
N GLY A 124 13.46 21.95 -7.34
CA GLY A 124 13.25 22.01 -5.89
C GLY A 124 13.07 20.64 -5.23
N PHE A 125 13.39 20.55 -3.94
CA PHE A 125 13.43 19.30 -3.19
C PHE A 125 12.04 18.68 -3.03
N SER A 126 11.00 19.52 -2.86
CA SER A 126 9.61 19.07 -2.79
C SER A 126 9.14 18.42 -4.10
N THR A 127 9.62 18.90 -5.24
CA THR A 127 9.28 18.37 -6.57
C THR A 127 9.91 17.00 -6.78
N PHE A 128 11.18 16.84 -6.37
CA PHE A 128 11.87 15.55 -6.33
C PHE A 128 11.17 14.54 -5.42
N GLY A 129 10.83 14.96 -4.20
CA GLY A 129 10.08 14.13 -3.25
C GLY A 129 8.72 13.69 -3.82
N ALA A 130 8.03 14.56 -4.57
CA ALA A 130 6.76 14.22 -5.20
C ALA A 130 6.91 13.15 -6.29
N LEU A 131 7.94 13.23 -7.14
CA LEU A 131 8.25 12.19 -8.13
C LEU A 131 8.61 10.85 -7.47
N ILE A 132 9.43 10.87 -6.41
CA ILE A 132 9.77 9.64 -5.66
C ILE A 132 8.52 9.04 -5.04
N TYR A 133 7.63 9.86 -4.46
CA TYR A 133 6.37 9.38 -3.91
C TYR A 133 5.50 8.73 -4.99
N ASP A 134 5.31 9.37 -6.14
CA ASP A 134 4.52 8.83 -7.25
C ASP A 134 5.13 7.52 -7.79
N PHE A 135 6.45 7.47 -7.95
CA PHE A 135 7.16 6.23 -8.31
C PHE A 135 6.93 5.13 -7.26
N SER A 136 6.99 5.46 -5.96
CA SER A 136 6.78 4.49 -4.88
C SER A 136 5.38 3.87 -4.91
N GLN A 137 4.35 4.59 -5.39
CA GLN A 137 2.99 4.05 -5.53
C GLN A 137 2.94 2.93 -6.57
N ILE A 138 3.63 3.12 -7.70
CA ILE A 138 3.74 2.12 -8.77
C ILE A 138 4.65 0.97 -8.31
N PHE A 139 5.79 1.29 -7.70
CA PHE A 139 6.78 0.32 -7.26
C PHE A 139 6.20 -0.69 -6.25
N PHE A 140 5.46 -0.20 -5.25
CA PHE A 140 4.84 -1.03 -4.22
C PHE A 140 3.40 -1.48 -4.56
N LEU A 141 2.98 -1.39 -5.82
CA LEU A 141 1.65 -1.81 -6.25
C LEU A 141 1.35 -3.27 -5.86
N HIS A 142 2.33 -4.16 -5.99
CA HIS A 142 2.17 -5.58 -5.66
C HIS A 142 1.75 -5.82 -4.20
N PHE A 143 2.25 -5.04 -3.24
CA PHE A 143 1.81 -5.13 -1.84
C PHE A 143 0.34 -4.72 -1.64
N ASN A 144 -0.13 -3.73 -2.41
CA ASN A 144 -1.55 -3.37 -2.43
C ASN A 144 -2.39 -4.52 -2.98
N CYS A 145 -1.93 -5.14 -4.08
CA CYS A 145 -2.60 -6.31 -4.65
C CYS A 145 -2.65 -7.48 -3.66
N PHE A 146 -1.54 -7.78 -2.98
CA PHE A 146 -1.46 -8.90 -2.03
C PHE A 146 -2.44 -8.71 -0.87
N ASP A 147 -2.43 -7.53 -0.26
CA ASP A 147 -3.36 -7.19 0.82
C ASP A 147 -4.82 -7.22 0.34
N ALA A 148 -5.11 -6.69 -0.85
CA ALA A 148 -6.45 -6.71 -1.41
C ALA A 148 -6.95 -8.15 -1.64
N TYR A 149 -6.14 -9.01 -2.28
CA TYR A 149 -6.51 -10.41 -2.50
C TYR A 149 -6.72 -11.17 -1.19
N ALA A 150 -5.78 -11.03 -0.24
CA ALA A 150 -5.87 -11.72 1.04
C ALA A 150 -7.06 -11.20 1.88
N THR A 151 -7.31 -9.90 1.89
CA THR A 151 -8.47 -9.29 2.57
C THR A 151 -9.78 -9.79 1.97
N LYS A 152 -9.91 -9.80 0.64
CA LYS A 152 -11.13 -10.28 -0.03
C LYS A 152 -11.37 -11.76 0.23
N LEU A 153 -10.32 -12.57 0.16
CA LEU A 153 -10.41 -14.01 0.43
C LEU A 153 -10.77 -14.28 1.90
N CYS A 154 -10.12 -13.60 2.85
CA CYS A 154 -10.44 -13.72 4.28
C CYS A 154 -11.87 -13.29 4.58
N HIS A 155 -12.32 -12.17 3.99
CA HIS A 155 -13.70 -11.70 4.13
C HIS A 155 -14.70 -12.69 3.55
N LEU A 156 -14.43 -13.26 2.37
CA LEU A 156 -15.27 -14.29 1.75
C LEU A 156 -15.39 -15.53 2.64
N CYS A 157 -14.28 -16.03 3.19
CA CYS A 157 -14.29 -17.19 4.07
C CYS A 157 -15.01 -16.91 5.38
N TYR A 158 -14.74 -15.77 6.02
CA TYR A 158 -15.42 -15.35 7.24
C TYR A 158 -16.94 -15.24 7.02
N HIS A 159 -17.37 -14.52 5.98
CA HIS A 159 -18.78 -14.35 5.67
C HIS A 159 -19.45 -15.70 5.38
N THR A 160 -18.83 -16.55 4.54
CA THR A 160 -19.36 -17.88 4.24
C THR A 160 -19.48 -18.75 5.49
N LEU A 161 -18.49 -18.70 6.39
CA LEU A 161 -18.56 -19.39 7.69
C LEU A 161 -19.73 -18.90 8.55
N THR A 162 -19.95 -17.59 8.63
CA THR A 162 -21.08 -17.04 9.43
C THR A 162 -22.45 -17.44 8.88
N VAL A 163 -22.58 -17.52 7.55
CA VAL A 163 -23.79 -17.98 6.87
C VAL A 163 -24.00 -19.46 7.11
N LEU A 164 -22.98 -20.29 6.86
CA LEU A 164 -23.04 -21.74 7.08
C LEU A 164 -23.33 -22.07 8.55
N TRP A 165 -22.73 -21.35 9.50
CA TRP A 165 -23.02 -21.50 10.93
C TRP A 165 -24.47 -21.18 11.30
N SER A 166 -25.12 -20.27 10.57
CA SER A 166 -26.54 -20.01 10.73
C SER A 166 -27.38 -21.17 10.15
N ILE A 167 -27.01 -21.66 8.97
CA ILE A 167 -27.69 -22.78 8.28
C ILE A 167 -27.58 -24.09 9.07
N VAL A 168 -26.41 -24.44 9.60
CA VAL A 168 -26.19 -25.65 10.41
C VAL A 168 -27.09 -25.67 11.66
N ARG A 169 -27.47 -24.49 12.19
CA ARG A 169 -28.41 -24.34 13.31
C ARG A 169 -29.88 -24.21 12.87
N GLY A 170 -30.18 -24.44 11.58
CA GLY A 170 -31.51 -24.31 11.01
C GLY A 170 -32.01 -22.86 10.94
N LYS A 171 -31.14 -21.85 10.89
CA LYS A 171 -31.52 -20.42 10.82
C LYS A 171 -31.14 -19.82 9.47
N LYS A 172 -32.12 -19.26 8.76
CA LYS A 172 -31.92 -18.60 7.45
C LYS A 172 -32.36 -17.14 7.50
N TRP A 173 -31.59 -16.24 6.90
CA TRP A 173 -32.00 -14.84 6.74
C TRP A 173 -33.15 -14.74 5.74
N ASN A 174 -34.24 -14.09 6.14
CA ASN A 174 -35.38 -13.79 5.29
C ASN A 174 -35.35 -12.31 4.90
N PRO A 175 -35.01 -11.96 3.66
CA PRO A 175 -34.95 -10.56 3.23
C PRO A 175 -36.32 -9.87 3.20
N LEU A 176 -37.42 -10.63 3.09
CA LEU A 176 -38.77 -10.05 3.08
C LEU A 176 -39.24 -9.58 4.46
N ARG A 177 -38.68 -10.15 5.53
CA ARG A 177 -39.06 -9.86 6.93
C ARG A 177 -37.89 -9.33 7.76
N GLU A 178 -36.74 -9.09 7.11
CA GLU A 178 -35.49 -8.60 7.71
C GLU A 178 -35.09 -9.32 9.02
N ARG A 179 -35.28 -10.64 9.09
CA ARG A 179 -34.99 -11.44 10.30
C ARG A 179 -34.49 -12.83 9.98
N LYS A 180 -33.91 -13.51 10.99
CA LYS A 180 -33.52 -14.93 10.89
C LYS A 180 -34.72 -15.82 11.25
N ASP A 181 -35.26 -16.52 10.26
CA ASP A 181 -36.33 -17.50 10.45
C ASP A 181 -35.75 -18.91 10.65
N THR A 182 -36.44 -19.74 11.44
CA THR A 182 -36.15 -21.17 11.57
C THR A 182 -36.63 -21.90 10.32
N VAL A 183 -35.75 -22.70 9.72
CA VAL A 183 -36.03 -23.50 8.53
C VAL A 183 -35.75 -24.96 8.83
N ILE A 184 -36.67 -25.83 8.44
CA ILE A 184 -36.50 -27.27 8.50
C ILE A 184 -35.67 -27.67 7.27
N LEU A 185 -34.46 -28.17 7.50
CA LEU A 185 -33.57 -28.65 6.46
C LEU A 185 -33.77 -30.15 6.26
N ASP A 186 -33.73 -30.59 5.01
CA ASP A 186 -33.63 -32.03 4.70
C ASP A 186 -32.28 -32.57 5.22
N THR A 187 -32.23 -33.84 5.59
CA THR A 187 -31.03 -34.50 6.14
C THR A 187 -29.83 -34.32 5.21
N ARG A 188 -30.04 -34.40 3.89
CA ARG A 188 -28.99 -34.18 2.88
C ARG A 188 -28.44 -32.75 2.89
N GLN A 189 -29.32 -31.75 3.05
CA GLN A 189 -28.93 -30.35 3.08
C GLN A 189 -28.14 -30.03 4.36
N GLN A 190 -28.58 -30.57 5.50
CA GLN A 190 -27.86 -30.41 6.76
C GLN A 190 -26.48 -31.07 6.71
N PHE A 191 -26.36 -32.26 6.10
CA PHE A 191 -25.08 -32.92 5.90
C PHE A 191 -24.12 -32.11 5.02
N LEU A 192 -24.60 -31.58 3.88
CA LEU A 192 -23.80 -30.74 2.99
C LEU A 192 -23.34 -29.45 3.68
N ALA A 193 -24.24 -28.74 4.36
CA ALA A 193 -23.92 -27.49 5.05
C ALA A 193 -22.90 -27.71 6.16
N THR A 194 -23.04 -28.80 6.93
CA THR A 194 -22.10 -29.16 8.00
C THR A 194 -20.73 -29.54 7.43
N SER A 195 -20.70 -30.30 6.33
CA SER A 195 -19.45 -30.69 5.66
C SER A 195 -18.69 -29.47 5.12
N LEU A 196 -19.38 -28.58 4.40
CA LEU A 196 -18.79 -27.34 3.91
C LEU A 196 -18.33 -26.43 5.05
N PHE A 197 -19.10 -26.34 6.13
CA PHE A 197 -18.72 -25.56 7.31
C PHE A 197 -17.41 -26.07 7.91
N VAL A 198 -17.30 -27.38 8.14
CA VAL A 198 -16.10 -28.00 8.70
C VAL A 198 -14.90 -27.81 7.77
N ILE A 199 -15.06 -28.01 6.46
CA ILE A 199 -13.99 -27.78 5.48
C ILE A 199 -13.50 -26.33 5.52
N LEU A 200 -14.42 -25.35 5.46
CA LEU A 200 -14.04 -23.94 5.53
C LEU A 200 -13.40 -23.59 6.88
N LEU A 201 -13.86 -24.18 7.98
CA LEU A 201 -13.32 -23.93 9.32
C LEU A 201 -11.86 -24.36 9.41
N PHE A 202 -11.48 -25.48 8.77
CA PHE A 202 -10.09 -25.95 8.70
C PHE A 202 -9.23 -25.15 7.71
N ILE A 203 -9.83 -24.59 6.67
CA ILE A 203 -9.12 -23.75 5.68
C ILE A 203 -8.87 -22.34 6.23
N PHE A 204 -9.80 -21.81 7.02
CA PHE A 204 -9.79 -20.42 7.47
C PHE A 204 -8.50 -19.98 8.19
N PRO A 205 -7.90 -20.77 9.11
CA PRO A 205 -6.62 -20.41 9.75
C PRO A 205 -5.50 -20.16 8.73
N THR A 206 -5.45 -20.94 7.66
CA THR A 206 -4.45 -20.77 6.58
C THR A 206 -4.62 -19.41 5.92
N ILE A 207 -5.84 -19.08 5.51
CA ILE A 207 -6.14 -17.80 4.86
C ILE A 207 -5.89 -16.62 5.81
N LEU A 208 -6.22 -16.78 7.09
CA LEU A 208 -6.02 -15.75 8.11
C LEU A 208 -4.53 -15.43 8.29
N VAL A 209 -3.65 -16.43 8.32
CA VAL A 209 -2.20 -16.19 8.44
C VAL A 209 -1.66 -15.40 7.25
N TYR A 210 -2.05 -15.76 6.02
CA TYR A 210 -1.66 -15.01 4.82
C TYR A 210 -2.16 -13.57 4.86
N PHE A 211 -3.41 -13.36 5.29
CA PHE A 211 -3.97 -12.04 5.50
C PHE A 211 -3.15 -11.21 6.49
N LEU A 212 -2.81 -11.76 7.66
CA LEU A 212 -2.05 -11.03 8.69
C LEU A 212 -0.65 -10.64 8.20
N VAL A 213 0.07 -11.56 7.55
CA VAL A 213 1.43 -11.30 7.05
C VAL A 213 1.41 -10.20 5.98
N PHE A 214 0.55 -10.31 4.96
CA PHE A 214 0.50 -9.31 3.90
C PHE A 214 -0.06 -7.97 4.35
N ARG A 215 -1.04 -7.97 5.26
CA ARG A 215 -1.52 -6.75 5.90
C ARG A 215 -0.39 -6.06 6.69
N GLY A 216 0.44 -6.83 7.39
CA GLY A 216 1.62 -6.31 8.09
C GLY A 216 2.62 -5.65 7.14
N LEU A 217 3.03 -6.37 6.09
CA LEU A 217 3.93 -5.85 5.05
C LEU A 217 3.38 -4.57 4.39
N ARG A 218 2.10 -4.57 4.02
CA ARG A 218 1.43 -3.38 3.46
C ARG A 218 1.44 -2.20 4.43
N SER A 219 1.29 -2.45 5.72
CA SER A 219 1.30 -1.42 6.76
C SER A 219 2.68 -0.79 6.92
N LEU A 220 3.75 -1.59 6.82
CA LEU A 220 5.14 -1.10 6.81
C LEU A 220 5.40 -0.22 5.59
N VAL A 221 5.03 -0.69 4.39
CA VAL A 221 5.15 0.09 3.15
C VAL A 221 4.35 1.39 3.22
N SER A 222 3.14 1.34 3.78
CA SER A 222 2.31 2.54 4.00
C SER A 222 3.01 3.56 4.90
N ALA A 223 3.74 3.10 5.93
CA ALA A 223 4.49 3.98 6.81
C ALA A 223 5.64 4.69 6.07
N VAL A 224 6.38 3.96 5.23
CA VAL A 224 7.44 4.53 4.38
C VAL A 224 6.85 5.56 3.40
N GLN A 225 5.76 5.21 2.71
CA GLN A 225 5.08 6.12 1.78
C GLN A 225 4.56 7.38 2.47
N ARG A 226 4.07 7.29 3.72
CA ARG A 226 3.69 8.46 4.52
C ARG A 226 4.88 9.35 4.84
N GLY A 227 6.04 8.77 5.15
CA GLY A 227 7.28 9.52 5.33
C GLY A 227 7.68 10.26 4.05
N LEU A 228 7.69 9.58 2.90
CA LEU A 228 7.96 10.19 1.60
C LEU A 228 6.98 11.32 1.26
N PHE A 229 5.69 11.14 1.58
CA PHE A 229 4.69 12.19 1.40
C PHE A 229 4.98 13.42 2.27
N ALA A 230 5.39 13.22 3.53
CA ALA A 230 5.77 14.32 4.40
C ALA A 230 6.98 15.09 3.85
N PHE A 231 8.01 14.37 3.38
CA PHE A 231 9.15 15.00 2.69
C PHE A 231 8.73 15.74 1.42
N ALA A 232 7.84 15.19 0.61
CA ALA A 232 7.36 15.86 -0.60
C ALA A 232 6.53 17.13 -0.32
N THR A 233 5.88 17.20 0.84
CA THR A 233 4.99 18.33 1.21
C THR A 233 5.58 19.31 2.21
N TRP A 234 6.85 19.15 2.58
CA TRP A 234 7.49 19.90 3.65
C TRP A 234 7.30 21.43 3.57
N PRO A 235 7.39 22.13 2.41
CA PRO A 235 7.30 23.59 2.41
C PRO A 235 5.85 24.04 2.61
N PHE A 236 4.88 23.26 2.11
CA PHE A 236 3.45 23.54 2.29
C PHE A 236 3.02 23.29 3.73
N GLN A 237 3.52 22.22 4.35
CA GLN A 237 3.24 21.91 5.75
C GLN A 237 3.69 23.06 6.66
N LEU A 238 4.89 23.59 6.45
CA LEU A 238 5.40 24.74 7.22
C LEU A 238 4.59 26.01 6.98
N TYR A 239 4.25 26.30 5.72
CA TYR A 239 3.42 27.46 5.38
C TYR A 239 2.07 27.42 6.10
N TYR A 240 1.35 26.30 6.05
CA TYR A 240 0.06 26.16 6.73
C TYR A 240 0.20 26.18 8.26
N LEU A 241 1.31 25.70 8.82
CA LEU A 241 1.55 25.81 10.26
C LEU A 241 1.73 27.27 10.68
N ASP A 242 2.52 28.06 9.93
CA ASP A 242 2.71 29.49 10.20
C ASP A 242 1.40 30.27 10.09
N GLU A 243 0.61 30.00 9.04
CA GLU A 243 -0.71 30.62 8.85
C GLU A 243 -1.68 30.28 9.98
N ASN A 244 -1.72 29.02 10.43
CA ASN A 244 -2.57 28.62 11.56
C ASN A 244 -2.11 29.25 12.88
N VAL A 245 -0.81 29.43 13.10
CA VAL A 245 -0.29 30.11 14.30
C VAL A 245 -0.66 31.60 14.28
N LYS A 246 -0.53 32.28 13.13
CA LYS A 246 -0.97 33.68 12.96
C LYS A 246 -2.46 33.84 13.25
N LEU A 247 -3.30 32.94 12.75
CA LEU A 247 -4.75 32.92 13.03
C LEU A 247 -5.06 32.73 14.52
N LEU A 248 -4.29 31.88 15.23
CA LEU A 248 -4.48 31.66 16.67
C LEU A 248 -4.01 32.85 17.52
N ASN A 249 -2.98 33.57 17.08
CA ASN A 249 -2.45 34.74 17.77
C ASN A 249 -3.25 36.03 17.52
N GLY A 250 -4.20 36.01 16.57
CA GLY A 250 -5.03 37.18 16.25
C GLY A 250 -4.30 38.27 15.46
N ASP A 251 -3.14 37.97 14.90
CA ASP A 251 -2.37 38.87 14.04
C ASP A 251 -3.05 38.93 12.66
N PHE A 252 -4.10 39.76 12.56
CA PHE A 252 -4.66 40.17 11.27
C PHE A 252 -3.87 41.37 10.76
N ASP A 253 -2.94 41.13 9.82
CA ASP A 253 -2.38 42.21 8.99
C ASP A 253 -3.53 42.78 8.13
N TYR A 254 -4.02 43.97 8.51
CA TYR A 254 -4.94 44.81 7.73
C TYR A 254 -4.17 45.66 6.71
#